data_AF-A0A370U7B1-F1
#
_entry.id   AF-A0A370U7B1-F1
#
_cell.length_a   1.000
_cell.length_b   1.000
_cell.length_c   1.000
_cell.angle_alpha   90.00
_cell.angle_beta   90.00
_cell.angle_gamma   90.00
#
_symmetry.space_group_name_H-M   'P 1'
#
loop_
_entity.id
_entity.type
_entity.pdbx_description
1 polymer ?
#
loop_
_entity_poly.entity_id
_entity_poly.type
_entity_poly.pdbx_seq_one_letter_code
_entity_poly.pdbx_strand_id
1 'polypeptide(L)'
;MITDRPDINQVLSQMRDLKSQVQAPNSGLDSPAQVPGQSVDGVERPDFADMLKTAVDNVNALQKESTSLAQAYERGEEGVDLPQVMIGLQKSSVSFEAMTQVRNKLVDAYEKIMNMPI
;
A
#
# COMPACT_ATOMS: atom_id res chain seq x y z
N MET A 1 10.38 -9.81 49.83
CA MET A 1 8.96 -9.72 50.28
C MET A 1 8.63 -8.24 50.28
N ILE A 2 7.77 -7.65 49.44
CA ILE A 2 6.48 -8.09 48.90
C ILE A 2 6.32 -7.54 47.47
N THR A 3 5.62 -8.32 46.66
CA THR A 3 5.10 -8.09 45.31
C THR A 3 4.26 -6.82 45.18
N ASP A 4 4.65 -5.90 44.29
CA ASP A 4 3.73 -4.91 43.74
C ASP A 4 3.45 -5.30 42.28
N ARG A 5 2.30 -5.94 42.07
CA ARG A 5 1.74 -6.23 40.74
C ARG A 5 0.30 -5.70 40.69
N PRO A 6 0.08 -4.40 40.40
CA PRO A 6 -1.26 -3.86 40.16
C PRO A 6 -1.67 -3.78 38.67
N ASP A 7 -0.75 -3.86 37.72
CA ASP A 7 -1.04 -3.38 36.34
C ASP A 7 -1.71 -4.40 35.40
N ILE A 8 -1.65 -5.70 35.70
CA ILE A 8 -2.15 -6.75 34.77
C ILE A 8 -3.68 -6.67 34.62
N ASN A 9 -4.40 -6.33 35.69
CA ASN A 9 -5.86 -6.18 35.64
C ASN A 9 -6.30 -4.90 34.92
N GLN A 10 -5.49 -3.84 34.94
CA GLN A 10 -5.79 -2.59 34.23
C GLN A 10 -5.60 -2.72 32.72
N VAL A 11 -4.54 -3.42 32.27
CA VAL A 11 -4.32 -3.67 30.84
C VAL A 11 -5.43 -4.56 30.25
N LEU A 12 -5.95 -5.51 31.04
CA LEU A 12 -7.07 -6.35 30.64
C LEU A 12 -8.41 -5.61 30.56
N SER A 13 -8.63 -4.57 31.37
CA SER A 13 -9.82 -3.71 31.22
C SER A 13 -9.68 -2.81 29.98
N GLN A 14 -8.49 -2.27 29.73
CA GLN A 14 -8.23 -1.42 28.57
C GLN A 14 -8.39 -2.14 27.22
N MET A 15 -7.97 -3.42 27.12
CA MET A 15 -8.23 -4.23 25.93
C MET A 15 -9.72 -4.52 25.71
N ARG A 16 -10.52 -4.59 26.78
CA ARG A 16 -11.97 -4.83 26.68
C ARG A 16 -12.70 -3.61 26.13
N ASP A 17 -12.27 -2.41 26.51
CA ASP A 17 -12.80 -1.15 26.00
C ASP A 17 -12.40 -0.90 24.54
N LEU A 18 -11.19 -1.30 24.15
CA LEU A 18 -10.78 -1.21 22.74
C LEU A 18 -11.57 -2.19 21.85
N LYS A 19 -11.83 -3.41 22.35
CA LYS A 19 -12.63 -4.40 21.60
C LYS A 19 -14.09 -3.97 21.48
N SER A 20 -14.67 -3.31 22.47
CA SER A 20 -16.07 -2.84 22.40
C SER A 20 -16.25 -1.70 21.40
N GLN A 21 -15.21 -0.91 21.12
CA GLN A 21 -15.24 0.12 20.09
C GLN A 21 -15.07 -0.46 18.66
N VAL A 22 -14.42 -1.60 18.52
CA VAL A 22 -14.20 -2.26 17.21
C VAL A 22 -15.33 -3.24 16.85
N GLN A 23 -16.16 -3.64 17.82
CA GLN A 23 -17.23 -4.64 17.61
C GLN A 23 -18.65 -4.04 17.50
N ALA A 24 -18.78 -2.71 17.38
CA ALA A 24 -20.04 -2.09 16.99
C ALA A 24 -20.31 -2.35 15.49
N PRO A 25 -21.45 -2.94 15.13
CA PRO A 25 -21.71 -3.44 13.80
C PRO A 25 -21.98 -2.28 12.84
N ASN A 26 -21.15 -2.13 11.80
CA ASN A 26 -21.53 -1.44 10.58
C ASN A 26 -22.59 -2.29 9.85
N SER A 27 -23.81 -2.24 10.36
CA SER A 27 -25.04 -2.63 9.68
C SER A 27 -25.67 -1.36 9.14
N GLY A 28 -25.67 -1.17 7.82
CA GLY A 28 -26.43 -0.09 7.18
C GLY A 28 -25.79 0.55 5.95
N LEU A 29 -25.35 -0.23 4.96
CA LEU A 29 -25.12 0.28 3.59
C LEU A 29 -25.87 -0.54 2.52
N ASP A 30 -26.90 -1.28 2.93
CA ASP A 30 -27.92 -1.85 2.05
C ASP A 30 -29.12 -0.89 1.94
N SER A 31 -28.98 0.11 1.08
CA SER A 31 -30.13 0.72 0.41
C SER A 31 -29.66 1.34 -0.91
N PRO A 32 -30.06 0.79 -2.06
CA PRO A 32 -29.78 1.39 -3.36
C PRO A 32 -30.68 2.62 -3.51
N ALA A 33 -30.18 3.78 -3.09
CA ALA A 33 -30.71 5.05 -3.53
C ALA A 33 -30.38 5.19 -5.02
N GLN A 34 -31.31 4.74 -5.85
CA GLN A 34 -31.31 4.89 -7.29
C GLN A 34 -31.38 6.38 -7.63
N VAL A 35 -30.22 6.97 -7.89
CA VAL A 35 -30.11 8.28 -8.55
C VAL A 35 -30.52 8.07 -10.02
N PRO A 36 -31.61 8.68 -10.51
CA PRO A 36 -31.99 8.54 -11.90
C PRO A 36 -31.06 9.41 -12.74
N GLY A 37 -30.28 8.79 -13.64
CA GLY A 37 -29.77 9.48 -14.83
C GLY A 37 -28.40 10.13 -14.74
N GLN A 38 -27.41 9.51 -14.09
CA GLN A 38 -26.01 9.76 -14.44
C GLN A 38 -25.39 8.47 -14.99
N SER A 39 -25.49 8.33 -16.30
CA SER A 39 -24.52 7.56 -17.08
C SER A 39 -23.13 8.05 -16.69
N VAL A 40 -22.35 7.18 -16.06
CA VAL A 40 -20.91 7.35 -15.85
C VAL A 40 -20.17 7.16 -17.18
N ASP A 41 -20.57 7.94 -18.17
CA ASP A 41 -19.82 8.23 -19.38
C ASP A 41 -19.04 9.51 -19.07
N GLY A 42 -17.74 9.40 -18.77
CA GLY A 42 -16.89 10.57 -18.55
C GLY A 42 -16.24 10.69 -17.17
N VAL A 43 -16.09 9.59 -16.41
CA VAL A 43 -14.86 9.52 -15.62
C VAL A 43 -13.77 9.26 -16.65
N GLU A 44 -13.04 10.31 -17.04
CA GLU A 44 -11.74 10.16 -17.70
C GLU A 44 -10.91 9.23 -16.80
N ARG A 45 -10.93 7.94 -17.14
CA ARG A 45 -10.05 6.96 -16.55
C ARG A 45 -8.67 7.47 -16.94
N PRO A 46 -7.78 7.79 -15.99
CA PRO A 46 -6.41 8.15 -16.35
C PRO A 46 -5.90 7.05 -17.28
N ASP A 47 -5.50 7.44 -18.49
CA ASP A 47 -5.17 6.49 -19.54
C ASP A 47 -4.07 5.58 -19.01
N PHE A 48 -4.24 4.28 -19.14
CA PHE A 48 -3.26 3.32 -18.64
C PHE A 48 -1.88 3.59 -19.27
N ALA A 49 -1.88 4.10 -20.51
CA ALA A 49 -0.68 4.57 -21.19
C ALA A 49 -0.01 5.75 -20.47
N ASP A 50 -0.76 6.70 -19.91
CA ASP A 50 -0.23 7.81 -19.11
C ASP A 50 0.34 7.35 -17.78
N MET A 51 -0.31 6.37 -17.13
CA MET A 51 0.22 5.75 -15.92
C MET A 51 1.52 5.00 -16.21
N LEU A 52 1.57 4.24 -17.31
CA LEU A 52 2.76 3.52 -17.75
C LEU A 52 3.90 4.48 -18.11
N LYS A 53 3.59 5.56 -18.83
CA LYS A 53 4.55 6.63 -19.14
C LYS A 53 5.12 7.26 -17.87
N THR A 54 4.25 7.60 -16.92
CA THR A 54 4.65 8.15 -15.62
C THR A 54 5.53 7.18 -14.83
N ALA A 55 5.23 5.88 -14.88
CA ALA A 55 6.06 4.86 -14.25
C ALA A 55 7.47 4.77 -14.88
N VAL A 56 7.57 4.81 -16.22
CA VAL A 56 8.85 4.81 -16.93
C VAL A 56 9.66 6.08 -16.64
N ASP A 57 9.00 7.24 -16.64
CA ASP A 57 9.64 8.52 -16.35
C ASP A 57 10.16 8.56 -14.88
N ASN A 58 9.43 7.96 -13.94
CA ASN A 58 9.89 7.79 -12.56
C ASN A 58 11.11 6.87 -12.42
N VAL A 59 11.18 5.76 -13.15
CA VAL A 59 12.35 4.86 -13.13
C VAL A 59 13.60 5.59 -13.64
N ASN A 60 13.46 6.37 -14.71
CA ASN A 60 14.55 7.18 -15.25
C ASN A 60 15.04 8.23 -14.24
N ALA A 61 14.11 8.92 -13.57
CA ALA A 61 14.44 9.88 -12.52
C ALA A 61 15.21 9.21 -11.37
N LEU A 62 14.75 8.04 -10.91
CA LEU A 62 15.38 7.28 -9.84
C LEU A 62 16.78 6.77 -10.22
N GLN A 63 16.98 6.40 -11.48
CA GLN A 63 18.29 5.99 -12.00
C GLN A 63 19.29 7.15 -12.04
N LYS A 64 18.84 8.35 -12.42
CA LYS A 64 19.64 9.58 -12.37
C LYS A 64 20.01 9.95 -10.94
N GLU A 65 19.05 9.91 -10.03
CA GLU A 65 19.27 10.18 -8.61
C GLU A 65 20.28 9.18 -8.01
N SER A 66 20.13 7.89 -8.30
CA SER A 66 21.06 6.85 -7.87
C SER A 66 22.48 7.07 -8.40
N THR A 67 22.62 7.52 -9.65
CA THR A 67 23.93 7.86 -10.24
C THR A 67 24.55 9.08 -9.54
N SER A 68 23.73 10.08 -9.22
CA SER A 68 24.18 11.26 -8.47
C SER A 68 24.61 10.90 -7.05
N LEU A 69 23.86 10.03 -6.37
CA LEU A 69 24.17 9.54 -5.03
C LEU A 69 25.41 8.65 -5.02
N ALA A 70 25.61 7.81 -6.02
CA ALA A 70 26.83 7.02 -6.17
C ALA A 70 28.07 7.92 -6.33
N GLN A 71 27.97 8.98 -7.15
CA GLN A 71 29.02 9.98 -7.28
C GLN A 71 29.24 10.77 -5.98
N ALA A 72 28.18 11.05 -5.22
CA ALA A 72 28.27 11.71 -3.92
C ALA A 72 28.92 10.80 -2.85
N TYR A 73 28.63 9.50 -2.89
CA TYR A 73 29.22 8.49 -2.03
C TYR A 73 30.70 8.23 -2.34
N GLU A 74 31.09 8.16 -3.62
CA GLU A 74 32.50 8.11 -4.05
C GLU A 74 33.29 9.35 -3.59
N ARG A 75 32.60 10.48 -3.33
CA ARG A 75 33.16 11.70 -2.75
C ARG A 75 33.16 11.72 -1.21
N GLY A 76 32.58 10.72 -0.54
CA GLY A 76 32.68 10.53 0.91
C GLY A 76 31.65 11.28 1.78
N GLU A 77 30.40 11.44 1.32
CA GLU A 77 29.34 12.09 2.12
C GLU A 77 28.81 11.22 3.28
N GLU A 78 28.67 11.82 4.48
CA GLU A 78 28.19 11.19 5.73
C GLU A 78 26.65 11.01 5.74
N GLY A 79 26.12 9.89 6.26
CA GLY A 79 24.69 9.76 6.60
C GLY A 79 23.99 8.39 6.52
N VAL A 80 24.66 7.30 6.11
CA VAL A 80 24.02 5.98 5.99
C VAL A 80 24.24 5.15 7.24
N ASP A 81 23.19 4.99 8.04
CA ASP A 81 23.22 4.15 9.25
C ASP A 81 22.68 2.74 8.92
N LEU A 82 23.39 1.69 9.37
CA LEU A 82 23.10 0.28 9.08
C LEU A 82 21.62 -0.13 9.30
N PRO A 83 20.89 0.39 10.30
CA PRO A 83 19.46 0.11 10.48
C PRO A 83 18.58 0.57 9.31
N GLN A 84 18.92 1.67 8.64
CA GLN A 84 18.16 2.13 7.47
C GLN A 84 18.30 1.17 6.29
N VAL A 85 19.49 0.59 6.09
CA VAL A 85 19.73 -0.40 5.04
C VAL A 85 18.87 -1.64 5.28
N MET A 86 18.80 -2.13 6.52
CA MET A 86 17.98 -3.28 6.89
C MET A 86 16.47 -3.02 6.69
N ILE A 87 15.99 -1.82 7.04
CA ILE A 87 14.59 -1.43 6.81
C ILE A 87 14.30 -1.33 5.30
N GLY A 88 15.23 -0.79 4.52
CA GLY A 88 15.12 -0.72 3.05
C GLY A 88 15.02 -2.10 2.41
N LEU A 89 15.84 -3.06 2.87
CA LEU A 89 15.79 -4.45 2.42
C LEU A 89 14.45 -5.12 2.75
N GLN A 90 13.94 -4.95 3.97
CA GLN A 90 12.65 -5.52 4.39
C GLN A 90 11.48 -4.92 3.60
N LYS A 91 11.47 -3.59 3.40
CA LYS A 91 10.44 -2.93 2.57
C LYS A 91 10.45 -3.47 1.14
N SER A 92 11.64 -3.60 0.55
CA SER A 92 11.80 -4.10 -0.83
C SER A 92 11.26 -5.52 -1.00
N SER A 93 11.53 -6.41 -0.02
CA SER A 93 11.01 -7.78 -0.04
C SER A 93 9.48 -7.81 -0.02
N VAL A 94 8.85 -7.04 0.87
CA VAL A 94 7.38 -6.98 0.99
C VAL A 94 6.75 -6.37 -0.27
N SER A 95 7.36 -5.32 -0.82
CA SER A 95 6.89 -4.70 -2.06
C SER A 95 6.99 -5.63 -3.27
N PHE A 96 8.03 -6.47 -3.36
CA PHE A 96 8.17 -7.44 -4.43
C PHE A 96 7.09 -8.53 -4.39
N GLU A 97 6.77 -9.01 -3.20
CA GLU A 97 5.68 -9.98 -3.00
C GLU A 97 4.33 -9.38 -3.41
N ALA A 98 4.07 -8.13 -3.02
CA ALA A 98 2.87 -7.41 -3.42
C ALA A 98 2.79 -7.22 -4.95
N MET A 99 3.90 -6.86 -5.62
CA MET A 99 3.94 -6.74 -7.08
C MET A 99 3.63 -8.05 -7.80
N THR A 100 4.07 -9.18 -7.25
CA THR A 100 3.77 -10.50 -7.83
C THR A 100 2.27 -10.77 -7.80
N GLN A 101 1.58 -10.43 -6.70
CA GLN A 101 0.13 -10.57 -6.62
C GLN A 101 -0.61 -9.64 -7.57
N VAL A 102 -0.16 -8.39 -7.69
CA VAL A 102 -0.72 -7.42 -8.64
C VAL A 102 -0.54 -7.90 -10.09
N ARG A 103 0.65 -8.40 -10.46
CA ARG A 103 0.90 -9.00 -11.78
C ARG A 103 -0.12 -10.10 -12.08
N ASN A 104 -0.30 -11.04 -11.17
CA ASN A 104 -1.22 -12.16 -11.38
C ASN A 104 -2.66 -11.66 -11.56
N LYS A 105 -3.10 -10.69 -10.75
CA LYS A 105 -4.44 -10.07 -10.89
C LYS A 105 -4.64 -9.34 -12.21
N LEU A 106 -3.60 -8.71 -12.75
CA LEU A 106 -3.66 -8.03 -14.04
C LEU A 106 -3.76 -9.01 -15.21
N VAL A 107 -3.06 -10.14 -15.13
CA VAL A 107 -3.19 -11.23 -16.11
C VAL A 107 -4.60 -11.82 -16.06
N ASP A 108 -5.12 -12.13 -14.88
CA ASP A 108 -6.49 -12.63 -14.69
C ASP A 108 -7.54 -11.65 -15.26
N ALA A 109 -7.35 -10.35 -15.03
CA ALA A 109 -8.25 -9.30 -15.53
C ALA A 109 -8.22 -9.21 -17.06
N TYR A 110 -7.05 -9.33 -17.67
CA TYR A 110 -6.89 -9.36 -19.12
C TYR A 110 -7.56 -10.60 -19.73
N GLU A 111 -7.26 -11.79 -19.19
CA GLU A 111 -7.88 -13.04 -19.63
C GLU A 111 -9.41 -12.99 -19.50
N LYS A 112 -9.93 -12.41 -18.42
CA LYS A 112 -11.36 -12.25 -18.19
C LYS A 112 -12.03 -11.33 -19.20
N ILE A 113 -11.37 -10.24 -19.60
CA ILE A 113 -11.89 -9.35 -20.66
C ILE A 113 -11.88 -10.07 -22.01
N MET A 114 -10.83 -10.84 -22.30
CA MET A 114 -10.68 -11.55 -23.57
C MET A 114 -11.66 -12.73 -23.72
N ASN A 115 -12.02 -13.38 -22.60
CA ASN A 115 -12.98 -14.47 -22.54
C ASN A 115 -14.42 -14.02 -22.27
N MET A 116 -14.70 -12.71 -22.17
CA MET A 116 -16.08 -12.25 -22.16
C MET A 116 -16.68 -12.50 -23.55
N PRO A 117 -17.76 -13.29 -23.66
CA PRO A 117 -18.49 -13.40 -24.91
C PRO A 117 -19.09 -12.01 -25.22
N ILE A 118 -18.86 -11.55 -26.46
CA ILE A 118 -19.59 -10.42 -27.05
C ILE A 118 -21.07 -10.76 -27.25
#